data_AF-A0A7V9FU95-F1
#
_entry.id   AF-A0A7V9FU95-F1
#
_cell.length_a   1.000
_cell.length_b   1.000
_cell.length_c   1.000
_cell.angle_alpha   90.00
_cell.angle_beta   90.00
_cell.angle_gamma   90.00
#
_symmetry.space_group_name_H-M   'P 1'
#
loop_
_entity.id
_entity.type
_entity.pdbx_description
1 polymer ?
#
loop_
_entity_poly.entity_id
_entity_poly.type
_entity_poly.pdbx_seq_one_letter_code
_entity_poly.pdbx_strand_id
1 'polypeptide(L)'
;MTHDTDISSRHENRCARPGCLNPVPRNPRGRPRLYCTPACRTATHRHPDTHELLHVEVDHGSTSSRGRPTGQVWLVRLRRGPHHVVIAVGLGRPSAEHLARQIREVVNPPPLATPPQIR
;
A
#
# COMPACT_ATOMS: atom_id res chain seq x y z
N MET A 1 36.94 -30.79 -6.55
CA MET A 1 35.80 -30.98 -5.64
C MET A 1 35.39 -29.59 -5.16
N THR A 2 34.63 -28.75 -5.89
CA THR A 2 33.14 -28.68 -5.98
C THR A 2 32.48 -28.83 -4.61
N HIS A 3 31.65 -27.94 -4.07
CA HIS A 3 30.96 -26.72 -4.52
C HIS A 3 30.56 -25.98 -3.23
N ASP A 4 30.74 -24.66 -3.14
CA ASP A 4 30.11 -23.86 -2.08
C ASP A 4 29.65 -22.51 -2.66
N THR A 5 28.53 -22.54 -3.37
CA THR A 5 27.90 -21.34 -3.95
C THR A 5 26.39 -21.54 -4.12
N ASP A 6 25.67 -21.95 -3.07
CA ASP A 6 24.21 -22.20 -3.14
C ASP A 6 23.36 -21.41 -2.11
N ILE A 7 23.71 -20.16 -1.81
CA ILE A 7 22.82 -19.32 -0.96
C ILE A 7 22.48 -17.95 -1.58
N SER A 8 23.29 -17.43 -2.51
CA SER A 8 23.06 -16.07 -3.06
C SER A 8 22.11 -15.99 -4.28
N SER A 9 21.77 -17.10 -4.94
CA SER A 9 21.12 -17.08 -6.26
C SER A 9 19.57 -17.09 -6.25
N ARG A 10 18.94 -17.35 -5.09
CA ARG A 10 17.49 -17.66 -5.03
C ARG A 10 16.57 -16.43 -5.17
N HIS A 11 17.10 -15.21 -5.00
CA HIS A 11 16.36 -13.97 -5.23
C HIS A 11 16.69 -13.27 -6.56
N GLU A 12 17.84 -13.55 -7.17
CA GLU A 12 18.34 -12.82 -8.33
C GLU A 12 17.62 -13.13 -9.65
N ASN A 13 16.87 -14.23 -9.71
CA ASN A 13 16.16 -14.65 -10.92
C ASN A 13 14.64 -14.45 -10.84
N ARG A 14 14.10 -13.69 -9.87
CA ARG A 14 12.65 -13.50 -9.72
C ARG A 14 12.15 -12.24 -10.42
N CYS A 15 10.92 -12.28 -10.91
CA CYS A 15 10.28 -11.12 -11.51
C CYS A 15 10.17 -9.98 -10.49
N ALA A 16 10.57 -8.78 -10.89
CA ALA A 16 10.45 -7.56 -10.08
C ALA A 16 9.00 -7.07 -9.89
N ARG A 17 8.00 -7.77 -10.44
CA ARG A 17 6.58 -7.44 -10.20
C ARG A 17 6.18 -7.95 -8.80
N PRO A 18 5.62 -7.09 -7.94
CA PRO A 18 5.08 -7.52 -6.65
C PRO A 18 4.09 -8.68 -6.79
N GLY A 19 4.27 -9.72 -5.96
CA GLY A 19 3.42 -10.91 -5.97
C GLY A 19 3.64 -11.87 -7.15
N CYS A 20 4.58 -11.60 -8.06
CA CYS A 20 4.94 -12.52 -9.13
C CYS A 20 6.15 -13.38 -8.72
N LEU A 21 5.94 -14.69 -8.57
CA LEU A 21 7.01 -15.63 -8.22
C LEU A 21 7.71 -16.25 -9.44
N ASN A 22 7.30 -15.85 -10.65
CA ASN A 22 7.84 -16.42 -11.89
C ASN A 22 9.32 -16.06 -12.07
N PRO A 23 10.13 -16.99 -12.58
CA PRO A 23 11.51 -16.71 -12.91
C PRO A 23 11.59 -15.78 -14.11
N VAL A 24 12.63 -14.95 -14.15
CA VAL A 24 12.91 -14.09 -15.29
C VAL A 24 13.75 -14.85 -16.33
N PRO A 25 13.39 -14.81 -17.62
CA PRO A 25 14.21 -15.41 -18.67
C PRO A 25 15.63 -14.84 -18.64
N ARG A 26 16.62 -15.73 -18.58
CA ARG A 26 18.04 -15.36 -18.66
C ARG A 26 18.38 -15.00 -20.10
N ASN A 27 19.00 -13.85 -20.29
CA ASN A 27 19.63 -13.50 -21.56
C ASN A 27 21.12 -13.85 -21.48
N PRO A 28 21.69 -14.57 -22.46
CA PRO A 28 23.11 -14.93 -22.46
C PRO A 28 24.04 -13.74 -22.71
N ARG A 29 23.51 -12.62 -23.23
CA ARG A 29 24.25 -11.39 -23.50
C ARG A 29 23.40 -10.16 -23.13
N GLY A 30 24.08 -9.11 -22.69
CA GLY A 30 23.45 -7.84 -22.32
C GLY A 30 22.89 -7.81 -20.90
N ARG A 31 22.17 -6.73 -20.58
CA ARG A 31 21.61 -6.51 -19.23
C ARG A 31 20.54 -7.56 -18.89
N PRO A 32 20.57 -8.16 -17.68
CA PRO A 32 19.52 -9.07 -17.22
C PRO A 32 18.13 -8.42 -17.30
N ARG A 33 17.14 -9.22 -17.68
CA ARG A 33 15.74 -8.77 -17.64
C ARG A 33 15.29 -8.70 -16.17
N LEU A 34 14.42 -7.74 -15.85
CA LEU A 34 13.81 -7.61 -14.51
C LEU A 34 12.41 -8.25 -14.45
N TYR A 35 11.75 -8.44 -15.59
CA TYR A 35 10.38 -8.92 -15.67
C TYR A 35 10.29 -10.18 -16.52
N CYS A 36 9.49 -11.15 -16.09
CA CYS A 36 9.29 -12.41 -16.82
C CYS A 36 8.54 -12.20 -18.16
N THR A 37 7.65 -11.21 -18.23
CA THR A 37 6.85 -10.89 -19.42
C THR A 37 6.67 -9.38 -19.60
N PRO A 38 6.37 -8.91 -20.85
CA PRO A 38 5.96 -7.54 -21.09
C PRO A 38 4.71 -7.15 -20.28
N ALA A 39 3.77 -8.08 -20.07
CA ALA A 39 2.59 -7.85 -19.24
C ALA A 39 2.94 -7.55 -17.79
N CYS A 40 3.91 -8.27 -17.19
CA CYS A 40 4.39 -7.98 -15.84
C CYS A 40 5.07 -6.61 -15.75
N ARG A 41 5.88 -6.24 -16.75
CA ARG A 41 6.48 -4.90 -16.86
C ARG A 41 5.39 -3.82 -16.88
N THR A 42 4.42 -3.96 -17.79
CA THR A 42 3.34 -2.98 -17.95
C THR A 42 2.45 -2.91 -16.72
N ALA A 43 2.16 -4.04 -16.07
CA ALA A 43 1.39 -4.07 -14.84
C ALA A 43 2.11 -3.31 -13.71
N THR A 44 3.42 -3.53 -13.52
CA THR A 44 4.20 -2.78 -12.52
C THR A 44 4.19 -1.27 -12.81
N HIS A 45 4.33 -0.85 -14.08
CA HIS A 45 4.26 0.58 -14.43
C HIS A 45 2.86 1.19 -14.35
N ARG A 46 1.81 0.38 -14.53
CA ARG A 46 0.42 0.79 -14.30
C ARG A 46 0.00 0.70 -12.84
N HIS A 47 0.85 0.19 -11.96
CA HIS A 47 0.63 0.08 -10.53
C HIS A 47 1.72 0.81 -9.72
N PRO A 48 2.06 2.08 -10.01
CA PRO A 48 2.92 2.84 -9.09
C PRO A 48 2.26 2.96 -7.69
N ASP A 49 0.91 3.02 -7.66
CA ASP A 49 0.15 3.42 -6.47
C ASP A 49 -0.21 2.27 -5.52
N THR A 50 0.04 1.01 -5.87
CA THR A 50 -0.21 -0.11 -4.94
C THR A 50 0.80 -0.19 -3.79
N HIS A 51 1.90 0.57 -3.86
CA HIS A 51 2.85 0.69 -2.76
C HIS A 51 2.57 1.88 -1.84
N GLU A 52 1.71 2.81 -2.26
CA GLU A 52 1.32 3.91 -1.38
C GLU A 52 0.28 3.40 -0.37
N LEU A 53 0.67 3.47 0.89
CA LEU A 53 -0.16 3.10 2.02
C LEU A 53 -1.47 3.89 2.00
N LEU A 54 -2.56 3.20 2.34
CA LEU A 54 -3.85 3.86 2.49
C LEU A 54 -3.88 4.57 3.85
N HIS A 55 -3.93 5.89 3.80
CA HIS A 55 -3.95 6.73 5.00
C HIS A 55 -5.38 7.15 5.35
N VAL A 56 -5.68 7.16 6.64
CA VAL A 56 -6.93 7.68 7.19
C VAL A 56 -6.61 8.96 7.97
N GLU A 57 -7.04 10.08 7.42
CA GLU A 57 -6.82 11.43 7.93
C GLU A 57 -8.06 11.93 8.67
N VAL A 58 -7.84 12.60 9.81
CA VAL A 58 -8.87 13.34 10.54
C VAL A 58 -8.55 14.81 10.37
N ASP A 59 -9.44 15.52 9.69
CA ASP A 59 -9.27 16.92 9.32
C ASP A 59 -10.39 17.75 9.97
N HIS A 60 -10.19 19.06 10.05
CA HIS A 60 -11.18 19.97 10.61
C HIS A 60 -11.38 21.15 9.66
N GLY A 61 -12.66 21.45 9.40
CA GLY A 61 -13.05 22.64 8.66
C GLY A 61 -13.73 23.62 9.60
N SER A 62 -13.57 24.91 9.35
CA SER A 62 -14.54 25.90 9.83
C SER A 62 -15.79 25.77 8.97
N THR A 63 -16.96 25.51 9.57
CA THR A 63 -18.23 25.77 8.87
C THR A 63 -18.43 27.27 8.75
N SER A 64 -17.80 27.89 7.77
CA SER A 64 -18.25 29.17 7.24
C SER A 64 -19.48 28.91 6.37
N SER A 65 -20.59 28.58 7.00
CA SER A 65 -21.90 28.64 6.36
C SER A 65 -22.74 29.64 7.15
N ARG A 66 -23.17 30.69 6.45
CA ARG A 66 -23.98 31.81 6.93
C ARG A 66 -25.02 31.33 7.96
N GLY A 67 -24.77 31.60 9.25
CA GLY A 67 -25.78 31.50 10.32
C GLY A 67 -25.70 30.32 11.29
N ARG A 68 -24.71 29.42 11.25
CA ARG A 68 -24.54 28.37 12.28
C ARG A 68 -23.49 28.79 13.32
N PRO A 69 -23.68 28.52 14.64
CA PRO A 69 -22.65 28.82 15.65
C PRO A 69 -21.30 28.24 15.24
N THR A 70 -20.26 29.05 15.42
CA THR A 70 -18.85 28.78 15.13
C THR A 70 -18.37 27.55 15.91
N GLY A 71 -18.58 26.38 15.33
CA GLY A 71 -18.04 25.11 15.80
C GLY A 71 -17.04 24.57 14.79
N GLN A 72 -15.92 24.05 15.27
CA GLN A 72 -15.04 23.21 14.45
C GLN A 72 -15.82 21.94 14.09
N VAL A 73 -16.07 21.71 12.80
CA VAL A 73 -16.59 20.41 12.35
C VAL A 73 -15.43 19.55 11.88
N TRP A 74 -15.46 18.30 12.31
CA TRP A 74 -14.45 17.33 11.95
C TRP A 74 -14.94 16.46 10.80
N LEU A 75 -14.00 16.09 9.93
CA LEU A 75 -14.22 15.19 8.81
C LEU A 75 -13.18 14.08 8.80
N VAL A 76 -13.52 12.97 8.18
CA VAL A 76 -12.60 11.84 7.97
C VAL A 76 -12.39 11.66 6.47
N ARG A 77 -11.13 11.63 6.05
CA ARG A 77 -10.71 11.49 4.66
C ARG A 77 -9.85 10.23 4.50
N LEU A 78 -10.09 9.49 3.43
CA LEU A 78 -9.21 8.43 2.96
C LEU A 78 -8.26 9.00 1.92
N ARG A 79 -6.97 8.66 1.99
CA ARG A 79 -5.97 9.13 1.02
C ARG A 79 -5.06 8.00 0.55
N ARG A 80 -4.80 7.96 -0.75
CA ARG A 80 -3.76 7.15 -1.40
C ARG A 80 -3.06 8.05 -2.40
N GLY A 81 -1.86 8.51 -2.06
CA GLY A 81 -1.10 9.45 -2.88
C GLY A 81 -1.85 10.76 -3.15
N PRO A 82 -2.08 11.13 -4.43
CA PRO A 82 -2.85 12.31 -4.79
C PRO A 82 -4.37 12.10 -4.69
N HIS A 83 -4.82 10.85 -4.62
CA HIS A 83 -6.24 10.51 -4.60
C HIS A 83 -6.78 10.55 -3.18
N HIS A 84 -7.95 11.18 -3.00
CA HIS A 84 -8.61 11.22 -1.72
C HIS A 84 -10.13 11.19 -1.84
N VAL A 85 -10.80 10.71 -0.78
CA VAL A 85 -12.26 10.74 -0.67
C VAL A 85 -12.67 11.17 0.74
N VAL A 86 -13.72 11.98 0.84
CA VAL A 86 -14.32 12.33 2.14
C VAL A 86 -15.34 11.25 2.51
N ILE A 87 -15.16 10.64 3.67
CA ILE A 87 -15.99 9.52 4.14
C ILE A 87 -17.12 10.03 5.03
N ALA A 88 -16.82 10.99 5.90
CA ALA A 88 -17.77 11.56 6.86
C ALA A 88 -17.43 13.03 7.13
N VAL A 89 -18.45 13.84 7.38
CA VAL A 89 -18.35 15.27 7.74
C VAL A 89 -19.30 15.59 8.90
N GLY A 90 -19.06 16.71 9.59
CA GLY A 90 -19.96 17.19 10.64
C GLY A 90 -19.85 16.41 11.95
N LEU A 91 -18.74 15.70 12.15
CA LEU A 91 -18.49 14.94 13.37
C LEU A 91 -17.94 15.86 14.47
N GLY A 92 -18.19 15.48 15.72
CA GLY A 92 -17.36 15.93 16.85
C GLY A 92 -16.00 15.24 16.81
N ARG A 93 -14.97 15.88 17.39
CA ARG A 93 -13.59 15.35 17.39
C ARG A 93 -13.50 13.89 17.89
N PRO A 94 -14.10 13.49 19.03
CA PRO A 94 -13.98 12.12 19.51
C PRO A 94 -14.60 11.10 18.55
N SER A 95 -15.74 11.45 17.94
CA SER A 95 -16.42 10.61 16.95
C SER A 95 -15.59 10.44 15.68
N ALA A 96 -14.95 11.52 15.20
CA ALA A 96 -14.06 11.48 14.04
C ALA A 96 -12.81 10.62 14.30
N GLU A 97 -12.18 10.77 15.47
CA GLU A 97 -11.04 9.95 15.89
C GLU A 97 -11.42 8.47 16.02
N HIS A 98 -12.58 8.19 16.62
CA HIS A 98 -13.09 6.82 16.76
C HIS A 98 -13.35 6.16 15.40
N LEU A 99 -14.03 6.86 14.49
CA LEU A 99 -14.29 6.38 13.14
C LEU A 99 -12.99 6.14 12.38
N ALA A 100 -12.04 7.07 12.45
CA ALA A 100 -10.76 6.92 11.78
C ALA A 100 -9.99 5.69 12.27
N ARG A 101 -10.03 5.40 13.58
CA ARG A 101 -9.43 4.18 14.14
C ARG A 101 -10.08 2.92 13.58
N GLN A 102 -11.41 2.82 13.57
CA GLN A 102 -12.11 1.66 13.01
C GLN A 102 -11.79 1.44 11.53
N ILE A 103 -11.72 2.52 10.74
CA ILE A 103 -11.35 2.42 9.33
C ILE A 103 -9.91 1.91 9.18
N ARG A 104 -8.97 2.40 9.98
CA ARG A 104 -7.57 1.92 9.96
C ARG A 104 -7.47 0.42 10.25
N GLU A 105 -8.22 -0.07 11.23
CA GLU A 105 -8.27 -1.50 11.58
C GLU A 105 -8.75 -2.37 10.41
N VAL A 106 -9.72 -1.87 9.63
CA VAL A 106 -10.26 -2.58 8.45
C VAL A 106 -9.30 -2.51 7.26
N VAL A 107 -8.73 -1.33 6.99
CA VAL A 107 -7.95 -1.11 5.75
C VAL A 107 -6.47 -1.49 5.86
N ASN A 108 -5.94 -1.52 7.09
CA ASN A 108 -4.56 -1.90 7.39
C ASN A 108 -4.58 -3.03 8.43
N PRO A 109 -5.09 -4.23 8.08
CA PRO A 109 -5.12 -5.34 9.01
C PRO A 109 -3.68 -5.71 9.40
N PRO A 110 -3.43 -6.08 10.67
CA PRO A 110 -2.11 -6.55 11.07
C PRO A 110 -1.72 -7.75 10.19
N PRO A 111 -0.44 -7.87 9.78
CA PRO A 111 0.01 -9.03 9.02
C PRO A 111 -0.32 -10.28 9.82
N LEU A 112 -1.05 -11.21 9.19
CA LEU A 112 -1.35 -12.52 9.77
C LEU A 112 -0.02 -13.11 10.24
N ALA A 113 0.08 -13.41 11.53
CA ALA A 113 1.28 -13.99 12.11
C ALA A 113 1.67 -15.21 11.28
N THR A 114 2.82 -15.14 10.61
CA THR A 114 3.37 -16.28 9.87
C THR A 114 3.47 -17.44 10.85
N PRO A 115 2.83 -18.59 10.63
CA PRO A 115 2.98 -19.71 11.54
C PRO A 115 4.47 -20.06 11.66
N PRO A 116 4.94 -20.43 12.86
CA PRO A 116 6.34 -20.81 13.04
C PRO A 116 6.65 -21.96 12.08
N GLN A 117 7.64 -21.74 11.21
CA GLN A 117 8.16 -22.83 10.39
C GLN A 117 8.90 -23.79 11.32
N ILE A 118 8.23 -24.87 11.68
CA ILE A 118 8.83 -25.99 12.41
C ILE A 118 9.91 -26.57 11.48
N ARG A 119 11.16 -26.48 11.94
CA ARG A 119 12.33 -27.10 11.30
C ARG A 119 12.39 -28.58 11.65
#